data_AF-A0AA39U9D5-F1
#
_entry.id   AF-A0AA39U9D5-F1
#
_cell.length_a   1.000
_cell.length_b   1.000
_cell.length_c   1.000
_cell.angle_alpha   90.00
_cell.angle_beta   90.00
_cell.angle_gamma   90.00
#
_symmetry.space_group_name_H-M   'P 1'
#
loop_
_entity.id
_entity.type
_entity.pdbx_description
1 polymer ?
#
loop_
_entity_poly.entity_id
_entity_poly.type
_entity_poly.pdbx_seq_one_letter_code
_entity_poly.pdbx_strand_id
1 'polypeptide(L)'
;MKSKEKKWTTRKPVEFNIQSLLDQLNAIFGTSYSLDNPFLTSLLGECMTSEYDFGLAYRSLRQIWYIDDWSTVTDVLWRQSDEDQKGRREALVGNRIVNPRLQPRRVWDLYSNQVVPWWLKSWARMEGGYVYCEWPKPISHAWVDEKDRTAVWTPINGYEWPVPIPKDADLNLIRIEMLNLGHEYVWLDVLCLRQEGGLREDLRVEEWRLDVPTIGHVYQDQSVVCYLSGLGQPLTLNEGDLESDRSWFRRAWTLQEIGQRRVIAGDTLDGPLHAECKDREYATELLTRFHKKLQHTHDWDWLHEILAGDADSGVDEPSGQDCGPGYL
;
A
#
# COMPACT_ATOMS: atom_id res chain seq x y z
N MET A 1 33.97 17.18 -50.13
CA MET A 1 32.56 17.56 -49.90
C MET A 1 31.62 16.52 -50.49
N LYS A 2 31.07 15.61 -49.68
CA LYS A 2 29.74 15.02 -49.87
C LYS A 2 29.19 14.64 -48.51
N SER A 3 28.24 15.45 -48.02
CA SER A 3 27.43 15.20 -46.84
C SER A 3 26.54 13.99 -47.09
N LYS A 4 26.46 13.07 -46.12
CA LYS A 4 25.40 12.06 -46.05
C LYS A 4 24.54 12.41 -44.83
N GLU A 5 23.42 13.07 -45.08
CA GLU A 5 22.35 13.23 -44.09
C GLU A 5 21.81 11.84 -43.71
N LYS A 6 21.92 11.49 -42.45
CA LYS A 6 21.20 10.35 -41.87
C LYS A 6 19.75 10.79 -41.69
N LYS A 7 18.85 10.28 -42.53
CA LYS A 7 17.41 10.33 -42.30
C LYS A 7 17.10 9.56 -41.02
N TRP A 8 16.77 10.29 -39.96
CA TRP A 8 16.07 9.71 -38.81
C TRP A 8 14.67 9.35 -39.30
N THR A 9 14.38 8.06 -39.39
CA THR A 9 13.00 7.57 -39.49
C THR A 9 12.32 7.94 -38.18
N THR A 10 11.55 9.02 -38.19
CA THR A 10 10.49 9.29 -37.22
C THR A 10 9.60 8.04 -37.18
N ARG A 11 9.60 7.33 -36.04
CA ARG A 11 8.51 6.39 -35.74
C ARG A 11 7.21 7.15 -35.97
N LYS A 12 6.33 6.60 -36.81
CA LYS A 12 4.98 7.15 -36.97
C LYS A 12 4.35 7.27 -35.56
N PRO A 13 3.69 8.39 -35.23
CA PRO A 13 2.85 8.44 -34.04
C PRO A 13 1.84 7.30 -34.16
N VAL A 14 1.73 6.46 -33.13
CA VAL A 14 0.59 5.56 -33.04
C VAL A 14 -0.63 6.47 -32.94
N GLU A 15 -1.52 6.41 -33.92
CA GLU A 15 -2.82 7.08 -33.83
C GLU A 15 -3.56 6.41 -32.66
N PHE A 16 -3.57 7.09 -31.51
CA PHE A 16 -4.31 6.64 -30.34
C PHE A 16 -5.80 6.86 -30.65
N ASN A 17 -6.47 5.79 -31.06
CA ASN A 17 -7.90 5.75 -31.32
C ASN A 17 -8.57 4.70 -30.42
N ILE A 18 -9.90 4.75 -30.32
CA ILE A 18 -10.69 3.90 -29.41
C ILE A 18 -10.38 2.41 -29.65
N GLN A 19 -10.20 2.00 -30.91
CA GLN A 19 -9.87 0.62 -31.26
C GLN A 19 -8.49 0.23 -30.73
N SER A 20 -7.47 1.08 -30.89
CA SER A 20 -6.12 0.81 -30.39
C SER A 20 -6.08 0.73 -28.86
N LEU A 21 -6.90 1.52 -28.16
CA LEU A 21 -7.06 1.44 -26.71
C LEU A 21 -7.72 0.10 -26.32
N LEU A 22 -8.83 -0.26 -26.96
CA LEU A 22 -9.52 -1.53 -26.72
C LEU A 22 -8.60 -2.73 -26.98
N ASP A 23 -7.85 -2.73 -28.07
CA ASP A 23 -6.95 -3.82 -28.45
C ASP A 23 -5.85 -4.01 -27.39
N GLN A 24 -5.29 -2.91 -26.87
CA GLN A 24 -4.30 -2.96 -25.80
C GLN A 24 -4.89 -3.48 -24.49
N LEU A 25 -6.08 -3.01 -24.10
CA LEU A 25 -6.75 -3.48 -22.89
C LEU A 25 -7.12 -4.96 -22.99
N ASN A 26 -7.68 -5.39 -24.13
CA ASN A 26 -7.95 -6.79 -24.43
C ASN A 26 -6.68 -7.65 -24.34
N ALA A 27 -5.56 -7.18 -24.90
CA ALA A 27 -4.29 -7.89 -24.83
C ALA A 27 -3.75 -8.00 -23.38
N ILE A 28 -3.87 -6.94 -22.58
CA ILE A 28 -3.41 -6.93 -21.18
C ILE A 28 -4.29 -7.81 -20.29
N PHE A 29 -5.61 -7.74 -20.47
CA PHE A 29 -6.56 -8.48 -19.64
C PHE A 29 -6.91 -9.87 -20.16
N GLY A 30 -6.40 -10.25 -21.33
CA GLY A 30 -6.69 -11.54 -21.96
C GLY A 30 -8.15 -11.69 -22.40
N THR A 31 -8.80 -10.58 -22.76
CA THR A 31 -10.21 -10.54 -23.19
C THR A 31 -10.34 -10.31 -24.69
N SER A 32 -11.57 -10.43 -25.20
CA SER A 32 -11.89 -10.22 -26.62
C SER A 32 -13.14 -9.34 -26.80
N TYR A 33 -13.29 -8.29 -25.98
CA TYR A 33 -14.41 -7.37 -26.11
C TYR A 33 -14.37 -6.64 -27.45
N SER A 34 -15.53 -6.29 -27.99
CA SER A 34 -15.66 -5.55 -29.26
C SER A 34 -16.37 -4.21 -29.05
N LEU A 35 -16.18 -3.29 -30.00
CA LEU A 35 -16.88 -2.01 -30.03
C LEU A 35 -18.36 -2.11 -30.42
N ASP A 36 -18.87 -3.33 -30.67
CA ASP A 36 -20.29 -3.57 -30.92
C ASP A 36 -21.13 -3.31 -29.66
N ASN A 37 -20.52 -3.34 -28.47
CA ASN A 37 -21.17 -2.91 -27.24
C ASN A 37 -21.15 -1.38 -27.14
N PRO A 38 -22.31 -0.70 -27.24
CA PRO A 38 -22.36 0.76 -27.26
C PRO A 38 -21.96 1.39 -25.91
N PHE A 39 -22.16 0.69 -24.80
CA PHE A 39 -21.80 1.19 -23.46
C PHE A 39 -20.28 1.17 -23.26
N LEU A 40 -19.63 0.06 -23.63
CA LEU A 40 -18.16 -0.03 -23.63
C LEU A 40 -17.55 1.04 -24.56
N THR A 41 -18.10 1.18 -25.76
CA THR A 41 -17.63 2.19 -26.73
C THR A 41 -17.79 3.61 -26.20
N SER A 42 -18.90 3.92 -25.52
CA SER A 42 -19.09 5.23 -24.88
C SER A 42 -18.05 5.47 -23.78
N LEU A 43 -17.82 4.48 -22.91
CA LEU A 43 -16.88 4.58 -21.81
C LEU A 43 -15.42 4.75 -22.28
N LEU A 44 -15.02 4.00 -23.32
CA LEU A 44 -13.71 4.17 -23.96
C LEU A 44 -13.61 5.54 -24.66
N GLY A 45 -14.69 6.01 -25.26
CA GLY A 45 -14.79 7.34 -25.84
C GLY A 45 -14.60 8.46 -24.81
N GLU A 46 -15.21 8.34 -23.63
CA GLU A 46 -15.02 9.26 -22.51
C GLU A 46 -13.57 9.27 -22.02
N CYS A 47 -12.91 8.11 -21.99
CA CYS A 47 -11.48 8.02 -21.70
C CYS A 47 -10.60 8.68 -22.77
N MET A 48 -11.16 9.12 -23.90
CA MET A 48 -10.43 9.73 -25.02
C MET A 48 -10.74 11.21 -25.25
N THR A 49 -11.84 11.74 -24.71
CA THR A 49 -12.26 13.15 -24.93
C THR A 49 -11.51 14.14 -24.06
N SER A 50 -10.99 13.68 -22.93
CA SER A 50 -10.00 14.37 -22.10
C SER A 50 -8.58 14.08 -22.61
N GLU A 51 -7.57 14.89 -22.27
CA GLU A 51 -6.15 14.74 -22.69
C GLU A 51 -5.47 13.46 -22.11
N TYR A 52 -6.11 12.31 -22.26
CA TYR A 52 -5.81 11.07 -21.57
C TYR A 52 -4.70 10.30 -22.28
N ASP A 53 -3.72 9.87 -21.48
CA ASP A 53 -2.81 8.80 -21.85
C ASP A 53 -3.44 7.43 -21.56
N PHE A 54 -2.85 6.37 -22.11
CA PHE A 54 -3.27 4.99 -21.86
C PHE A 54 -3.31 4.67 -20.35
N GLY A 55 -2.41 5.27 -19.55
CA GLY A 55 -2.31 5.02 -18.12
C GLY A 55 -3.58 5.42 -17.36
N LEU A 56 -4.17 6.56 -17.73
CA LEU A 56 -5.38 7.06 -17.08
C LEU A 56 -6.65 6.26 -17.48
N ALA A 57 -6.71 5.82 -18.74
CA ALA A 57 -7.75 4.90 -19.20
C ALA A 57 -7.62 3.53 -18.52
N TYR A 58 -6.40 2.98 -18.48
CA TYR A 58 -6.09 1.71 -17.82
C TYR A 58 -6.46 1.76 -16.34
N ARG A 59 -6.06 2.82 -15.61
CA ARG A 59 -6.43 3.04 -14.20
C ARG A 59 -7.93 2.93 -13.96
N SER A 60 -8.72 3.60 -14.80
CA SER A 60 -10.17 3.71 -14.61
C SER A 60 -10.89 2.40 -14.95
N LEU A 61 -10.46 1.75 -16.03
CA LEU A 61 -11.12 0.57 -16.59
C LEU A 61 -10.69 -0.73 -15.91
N ARG A 62 -9.47 -0.79 -15.39
CA ARG A 62 -8.90 -1.99 -14.78
C ARG A 62 -9.79 -2.60 -13.71
N GLN A 63 -10.45 -1.77 -12.92
CA GLN A 63 -11.28 -2.24 -11.82
C GLN A 63 -12.58 -2.87 -12.30
N ILE A 64 -13.12 -2.41 -13.42
CA ILE A 64 -14.44 -2.78 -13.94
C ILE A 64 -14.37 -3.63 -15.21
N TRP A 65 -13.17 -4.03 -15.63
CA TRP A 65 -12.94 -4.60 -16.95
C TRP A 65 -13.67 -5.91 -17.20
N TYR A 66 -13.84 -6.74 -16.17
CA TYR A 66 -14.47 -8.06 -16.27
C TYR A 66 -15.97 -8.04 -15.98
N ILE A 67 -16.63 -6.88 -16.09
CA ILE A 67 -18.09 -6.80 -15.92
C ILE A 67 -18.78 -7.44 -17.12
N ASP A 68 -19.81 -8.24 -16.84
CA ASP A 68 -20.59 -8.94 -17.86
C ASP A 68 -21.54 -7.98 -18.60
N ASP A 69 -22.17 -7.05 -17.87
CA ASP A 69 -23.11 -6.08 -18.41
C ASP A 69 -22.60 -4.63 -18.28
N TRP A 70 -21.92 -4.17 -19.33
CA TRP A 70 -21.43 -2.80 -19.47
C TRP A 70 -22.51 -1.72 -19.31
N SER A 71 -23.79 -2.03 -19.52
CA SER A 71 -24.88 -1.06 -19.38
C SER A 71 -25.16 -0.65 -17.93
N THR A 72 -24.76 -1.49 -16.97
CA THR A 72 -25.02 -1.27 -15.54
C THR A 72 -23.87 -0.57 -14.82
N VAL A 73 -22.70 -0.48 -15.44
CA VAL A 73 -21.45 -0.02 -14.83
C VAL A 73 -21.62 1.32 -14.12
N THR A 74 -22.15 2.31 -14.82
CA THR A 74 -22.31 3.67 -14.28
C THR A 74 -23.21 3.67 -13.05
N ASP A 75 -24.39 3.06 -13.12
CA ASP A 75 -25.34 3.00 -12.01
C ASP A 75 -24.76 2.29 -10.79
N VAL A 76 -23.97 1.26 -11.02
CA VAL A 76 -23.33 0.55 -9.92
C VAL A 76 -22.21 1.36 -9.28
N LEU A 77 -21.35 2.00 -10.08
CA LEU A 77 -20.30 2.88 -9.55
C LEU A 77 -20.90 3.97 -8.67
N TRP A 78 -22.01 4.59 -9.10
CA TRP A 78 -22.74 5.57 -8.30
C TRP A 78 -23.25 4.98 -6.99
N ARG A 79 -23.89 3.82 -7.03
CA ARG A 79 -24.42 3.14 -5.84
C ARG A 79 -23.32 2.80 -4.84
N GLN A 80 -22.20 2.25 -5.29
CA GLN A 80 -21.08 1.87 -4.44
C GLN A 80 -20.40 3.08 -3.80
N SER A 81 -20.22 4.15 -4.57
CA SER A 81 -19.73 5.42 -4.04
C SER A 81 -20.67 5.99 -2.97
N ASP A 82 -21.99 5.94 -3.18
CA ASP A 82 -22.96 6.43 -2.18
C ASP A 82 -23.00 5.54 -0.94
N GLU A 83 -22.92 4.22 -1.10
CA GLU A 83 -22.87 3.25 0.01
C GLU A 83 -21.61 3.44 0.88
N ASP A 84 -20.42 3.60 0.29
CA ASP A 84 -19.19 3.90 1.05
C ASP A 84 -19.33 5.25 1.78
N GLN A 85 -19.81 6.28 1.08
CA GLN A 85 -19.96 7.61 1.68
C GLN A 85 -20.99 7.59 2.83
N LYS A 86 -22.09 6.85 2.65
CA LYS A 86 -23.12 6.66 3.68
C LYS A 86 -22.57 5.89 4.88
N GLY A 87 -21.89 4.76 4.65
CA GLY A 87 -21.28 3.97 5.71
C GLY A 87 -20.28 4.77 6.55
N ARG A 88 -19.49 5.63 5.91
CA ARG A 88 -18.57 6.55 6.60
C ARG A 88 -19.28 7.64 7.41
N ARG A 89 -20.35 8.23 6.88
CA ARG A 89 -21.20 9.19 7.62
C ARG A 89 -21.83 8.55 8.85
N GLU A 90 -22.31 7.31 8.72
CA GLU A 90 -22.98 6.58 9.80
C GLU A 90 -22.00 6.03 10.85
N ALA A 91 -20.73 5.82 10.47
CA ALA A 91 -19.69 5.34 11.38
C ALA A 91 -19.26 6.37 12.44
N LEU A 92 -19.57 7.65 12.24
CA LEU A 92 -19.24 8.74 13.16
C LEU A 92 -20.51 9.44 13.67
N VAL A 93 -20.85 9.23 14.94
CA VAL A 93 -21.97 9.92 15.61
C VAL A 93 -21.41 10.94 16.58
N GLY A 94 -21.51 12.23 16.22
CA GLY A 94 -20.86 13.30 16.98
C GLY A 94 -19.34 13.15 16.97
N ASN A 95 -18.75 12.87 18.13
CA ASN A 95 -17.31 12.62 18.30
C ASN A 95 -16.98 11.14 18.58
N ARG A 96 -17.96 10.24 18.40
CA ARG A 96 -17.79 8.82 18.71
C ARG A 96 -17.83 7.98 17.45
N ILE A 97 -16.81 7.15 17.28
CA ILE A 97 -16.81 6.09 16.26
C ILE A 97 -17.73 4.97 16.76
N VAL A 98 -18.81 4.72 16.02
CA VAL A 98 -19.80 3.67 16.33
C VAL A 98 -19.58 2.42 15.49
N ASN A 99 -18.90 2.55 14.34
CA ASN A 99 -18.43 1.43 13.54
C ASN A 99 -16.92 1.56 13.27
N PRO A 100 -16.07 0.82 13.99
CA PRO A 100 -14.63 0.85 13.76
C PRO A 100 -14.18 -0.05 12.59
N ARG A 101 -15.07 -0.89 12.06
CA ARG A 101 -14.75 -1.85 10.99
C ARG A 101 -14.98 -1.24 9.62
N LEU A 102 -14.29 -0.13 9.37
CA LEU A 102 -14.35 0.55 8.09
C LEU A 102 -13.29 0.01 7.15
N GLN A 103 -13.72 -0.29 5.92
CA GLN A 103 -12.80 -0.58 4.85
C GLN A 103 -11.93 0.65 4.55
N PRO A 104 -10.68 0.46 4.07
CA PRO A 104 -9.81 1.57 3.73
C PRO A 104 -10.49 2.48 2.71
N ARG A 105 -10.34 3.80 2.84
CA ARG A 105 -10.93 4.74 1.86
C ARG A 105 -10.32 4.57 0.48
N ARG A 106 -9.01 4.38 0.46
CA ARG A 106 -8.19 4.26 -0.74
C ARG A 106 -7.16 3.17 -0.54
N VAL A 107 -6.72 2.59 -1.65
CA VAL A 107 -5.63 1.62 -1.72
C VAL A 107 -4.72 1.99 -2.88
N TRP A 108 -3.46 1.60 -2.80
CA TRP A 108 -2.52 1.71 -3.90
C TRP A 108 -2.60 0.45 -4.76
N ASP A 109 -3.17 0.59 -5.96
CA ASP A 109 -3.13 -0.42 -7.01
C ASP A 109 -1.74 -0.42 -7.66
N LEU A 110 -0.98 -1.48 -7.41
CA LEU A 110 0.39 -1.60 -7.87
C LEU A 110 0.47 -1.83 -9.38
N TYR A 111 -0.58 -2.34 -10.03
CA TYR A 111 -0.53 -2.58 -11.47
C TYR A 111 -0.72 -1.29 -12.24
N SER A 112 -1.70 -0.47 -11.84
CA SER A 112 -1.89 0.88 -12.41
C SER A 112 -0.94 1.93 -11.85
N ASN A 113 -0.25 1.63 -10.73
CA ASN A 113 0.57 2.56 -9.96
C ASN A 113 -0.21 3.81 -9.51
N GLN A 114 -1.41 3.59 -8.97
CA GLN A 114 -2.34 4.66 -8.62
C GLN A 114 -3.06 4.36 -7.33
N VAL A 115 -3.34 5.41 -6.57
CA VAL A 115 -4.25 5.37 -5.44
C VAL A 115 -5.67 5.45 -5.98
N VAL A 116 -6.47 4.46 -5.61
CA VAL A 116 -7.85 4.29 -6.06
C VAL A 116 -8.78 4.08 -4.87
N PRO A 117 -10.04 4.54 -4.93
CA PRO A 117 -11.03 4.22 -3.91
C PRO A 117 -11.24 2.70 -3.78
N TRP A 118 -11.31 2.21 -2.55
CA TRP A 118 -11.46 0.77 -2.29
C TRP A 118 -12.81 0.20 -2.77
N TRP A 119 -13.88 0.99 -2.68
CA TRP A 119 -15.22 0.57 -3.08
C TRP A 119 -15.31 0.15 -4.56
N LEU A 120 -14.41 0.66 -5.42
CA LEU A 120 -14.30 0.21 -6.82
C LEU A 120 -13.94 -1.27 -6.93
N LYS A 121 -13.11 -1.78 -6.01
CA LYS A 121 -12.65 -3.17 -6.02
C LYS A 121 -13.67 -4.12 -5.42
N SER A 122 -14.31 -3.72 -4.33
CA SER A 122 -15.29 -4.55 -3.61
C SER A 122 -16.44 -5.01 -4.50
N TRP A 123 -16.77 -4.24 -5.54
CA TRP A 123 -17.87 -4.52 -6.46
C TRP A 123 -17.53 -5.51 -7.58
N ALA A 124 -16.46 -5.25 -8.35
CA ALA A 124 -16.23 -5.91 -9.64
C ALA A 124 -15.96 -7.42 -9.57
N ARG A 125 -15.80 -7.97 -8.37
CA ARG A 125 -15.62 -9.41 -8.12
C ARG A 125 -16.88 -10.08 -7.51
N MET A 126 -17.96 -9.35 -7.23
CA MET A 126 -19.19 -9.93 -6.65
C MET A 126 -20.20 -10.45 -7.68
N GLU A 127 -20.17 -9.98 -8.94
CA GLU A 127 -21.09 -10.48 -9.97
C GLU A 127 -20.69 -11.86 -10.56
N GLY A 128 -19.43 -12.29 -10.39
CA GLY A 128 -18.90 -13.55 -10.94
C GLY A 128 -19.07 -14.80 -10.08
N GLY A 129 -19.93 -14.78 -9.05
CA GLY A 129 -19.91 -15.77 -7.97
C GLY A 129 -18.75 -15.52 -6.98
N TYR A 130 -18.72 -16.24 -5.84
CA TYR A 130 -17.79 -16.04 -4.72
C TYR A 130 -16.30 -15.94 -5.13
N VAL A 131 -15.86 -14.77 -5.58
CA VAL A 131 -14.44 -14.48 -5.80
C VAL A 131 -13.99 -13.64 -4.62
N TYR A 132 -13.10 -14.22 -3.80
CA TYR A 132 -12.42 -13.55 -2.71
C TYR A 132 -11.92 -12.16 -3.17
N CYS A 133 -12.48 -11.09 -2.61
CA CYS A 133 -11.87 -9.77 -2.71
C CYS A 133 -10.61 -9.80 -1.84
N GLU A 134 -9.45 -9.86 -2.47
CA GLU A 134 -8.17 -9.85 -1.76
C GLU A 134 -8.01 -8.51 -1.04
N TRP A 135 -8.03 -8.56 0.29
CA TRP A 135 -7.80 -7.39 1.16
C TRP A 135 -6.44 -6.76 0.83
N PRO A 136 -6.29 -5.42 0.83
CA PRO A 136 -5.02 -4.82 0.48
C PRO A 136 -3.95 -5.22 1.49
N LYS A 137 -2.73 -5.45 1.02
CA LYS A 137 -1.61 -5.75 1.90
C LYS A 137 -1.19 -4.47 2.63
N PRO A 138 -1.33 -4.39 3.97
CA PRO A 138 -0.88 -3.21 4.70
C PRO A 138 0.64 -3.16 4.77
N ILE A 139 1.18 -1.94 4.64
CA ILE A 139 2.59 -1.62 4.86
C ILE A 139 2.67 -0.81 6.15
N SER A 140 3.60 -1.20 7.02
CA SER A 140 4.00 -0.43 8.20
C SER A 140 5.47 -0.08 8.08
N HIS A 141 5.87 1.06 8.63
CA HIS A 141 7.25 1.52 8.54
C HIS A 141 7.67 2.36 9.75
N ALA A 142 8.97 2.31 10.06
CA ALA A 142 9.57 3.19 11.06
C ALA A 142 9.47 4.66 10.62
N TRP A 143 9.49 5.56 11.60
CA TRP A 143 9.57 6.99 11.31
C TRP A 143 11.02 7.39 11.08
N VAL A 144 11.23 8.23 10.07
CA VAL A 144 12.50 8.92 9.86
C VAL A 144 12.36 10.38 10.31
N ASP A 145 13.48 11.04 10.62
CA ASP A 145 13.47 12.44 11.04
C ASP A 145 12.80 13.33 10.00
N GLU A 146 12.12 14.40 10.44
CA GLU A 146 11.56 15.38 9.50
C GLU A 146 12.63 15.98 8.58
N LYS A 147 13.83 16.23 9.10
CA LYS A 147 14.95 16.73 8.30
C LYS A 147 15.42 15.73 7.24
N ASP A 148 15.13 14.44 7.42
CA ASP A 148 15.55 13.34 6.55
C ASP A 148 14.39 12.85 5.65
N ARG A 149 13.24 13.52 5.72
CA ARG A 149 12.10 13.34 4.80
C ARG A 149 12.12 14.35 3.67
N THR A 150 11.42 14.01 2.61
CA THR A 150 11.05 14.91 1.53
C THR A 150 9.57 14.74 1.19
N ALA A 151 8.93 15.85 0.84
CA ALA A 151 7.52 15.91 0.47
C ALA A 151 7.41 15.77 -1.06
N VAL A 152 7.03 14.58 -1.54
CA VAL A 152 7.03 14.26 -2.98
C VAL A 152 5.65 14.44 -3.56
N TRP A 153 5.52 15.34 -4.53
CA TRP A 153 4.34 15.41 -5.39
C TRP A 153 4.42 14.32 -6.46
N THR A 154 3.43 13.45 -6.51
CA THR A 154 3.46 12.25 -7.35
C THR A 154 2.15 12.07 -8.13
N PRO A 155 2.19 11.56 -9.36
CA PRO A 155 0.98 11.19 -10.07
C PRO A 155 0.25 10.01 -9.41
N ILE A 156 0.91 9.25 -8.52
CA ILE A 156 0.33 8.07 -7.85
C ILE A 156 -0.96 8.42 -7.12
N ASN A 157 -1.01 9.56 -6.42
CA ASN A 157 -2.23 10.06 -5.76
C ASN A 157 -2.90 11.20 -6.54
N GLY A 158 -2.65 11.29 -7.85
CA GLY A 158 -3.21 12.35 -8.71
C GLY A 158 -2.69 13.75 -8.38
N TYR A 159 -1.51 13.89 -7.76
CA TYR A 159 -0.98 15.17 -7.28
C TYR A 159 -1.92 15.90 -6.32
N GLU A 160 -2.72 15.15 -5.55
CA GLU A 160 -3.68 15.75 -4.63
C GLU A 160 -3.06 16.16 -3.29
N TRP A 161 -2.01 15.47 -2.84
CA TRP A 161 -1.23 15.82 -1.65
C TRP A 161 0.24 15.42 -1.80
N PRO A 162 1.17 16.08 -1.11
CA PRO A 162 2.55 15.64 -1.10
C PRO A 162 2.71 14.38 -0.22
N VAL A 163 3.57 13.45 -0.63
CA VAL A 163 3.81 12.19 0.07
C VAL A 163 5.11 12.31 0.86
N PRO A 164 5.07 12.29 2.21
CA PRO A 164 6.27 12.38 3.03
C PRO A 164 6.99 11.02 3.04
N ILE A 165 8.17 10.94 2.43
CA ILE A 165 9.01 9.73 2.40
C ILE A 165 10.46 10.08 2.77
N PRO A 166 11.29 9.10 3.19
CA PRO A 166 12.73 9.32 3.35
C PRO A 166 13.37 9.88 2.05
N LYS A 167 14.37 10.74 2.17
CA LYS A 167 15.02 11.39 1.01
C LYS A 167 15.63 10.42 0.00
N ASP A 168 16.05 9.26 0.47
CA ASP A 168 16.67 8.17 -0.29
C ASP A 168 15.68 7.08 -0.70
N ALA A 169 14.40 7.20 -0.32
CA ALA A 169 13.36 6.26 -0.71
C ALA A 169 12.81 6.57 -2.13
N ASP A 170 12.48 5.51 -2.87
CA ASP A 170 11.79 5.60 -4.16
C ASP A 170 10.51 4.76 -4.11
N LEU A 171 9.36 5.41 -4.32
CA LEU A 171 8.05 4.75 -4.38
C LEU A 171 8.00 3.66 -5.46
N ASN A 172 8.74 3.79 -6.56
CA ASN A 172 8.80 2.74 -7.58
C ASN A 172 9.54 1.50 -7.10
N LEU A 173 10.59 1.65 -6.27
CA LEU A 173 11.30 0.51 -5.70
C LEU A 173 10.42 -0.23 -4.68
N ILE A 174 9.70 0.51 -3.83
CA ILE A 174 8.69 -0.05 -2.91
C ILE A 174 7.64 -0.82 -3.71
N ARG A 175 7.11 -0.22 -4.79
CA ARG A 175 6.16 -0.88 -5.68
C ARG A 175 6.73 -2.18 -6.27
N ILE A 176 7.95 -2.17 -6.79
CA ILE A 176 8.59 -3.36 -7.37
C ILE A 176 8.74 -4.45 -6.31
N GLU A 177 9.16 -4.09 -5.09
CA GLU A 177 9.27 -5.03 -3.98
C GLU A 177 7.92 -5.66 -3.65
N MET A 178 6.85 -4.86 -3.55
CA MET A 178 5.51 -5.38 -3.25
C MET A 178 4.95 -6.25 -4.39
N LEU A 179 5.26 -5.91 -5.65
CA LEU A 179 4.92 -6.73 -6.81
C LEU A 179 5.65 -8.08 -6.79
N ASN A 180 6.92 -8.09 -6.39
CA ASN A 180 7.71 -9.32 -6.25
C ASN A 180 7.20 -10.21 -5.09
N LEU A 181 6.63 -9.61 -4.04
CA LEU A 181 5.91 -10.31 -2.98
C LEU A 181 4.53 -10.82 -3.43
N GLY A 182 4.12 -10.54 -4.67
CA GLY A 182 2.88 -11.03 -5.28
C GLY A 182 1.65 -10.20 -4.96
N HIS A 183 1.79 -8.97 -4.47
CA HIS A 183 0.66 -8.12 -4.11
C HIS A 183 0.14 -7.31 -5.30
N GLU A 184 -1.19 -7.25 -5.44
CA GLU A 184 -1.88 -6.40 -6.43
C GLU A 184 -2.26 -5.05 -5.82
N TYR A 185 -2.77 -5.06 -4.58
CA TYR A 185 -3.18 -3.88 -3.83
C TYR A 185 -2.44 -3.81 -2.50
N VAL A 186 -1.96 -2.62 -2.17
CA VAL A 186 -1.36 -2.35 -0.87
C VAL A 186 -2.02 -1.15 -0.21
N TRP A 187 -1.97 -1.11 1.11
CA TRP A 187 -2.32 0.07 1.88
C TRP A 187 -1.08 0.65 2.51
N LEU A 188 -0.73 1.86 2.10
CA LEU A 188 0.39 2.63 2.64
C LEU A 188 -0.18 3.97 3.10
N ASP A 189 -0.10 4.25 4.40
CA ASP A 189 -0.69 5.43 5.05
C ASP A 189 -0.34 6.75 4.36
N VAL A 190 0.94 6.99 4.03
CA VAL A 190 1.41 8.21 3.38
C VAL A 190 0.84 8.41 1.97
N LEU A 191 0.40 7.33 1.31
CA LEU A 191 -0.27 7.36 0.01
C LEU A 191 -1.79 7.26 0.08
N CYS A 192 -2.35 6.53 1.05
CA CYS A 192 -3.77 6.20 1.10
C CYS A 192 -4.57 7.17 1.99
N LEU A 193 -3.89 7.87 2.90
CA LEU A 193 -4.43 9.01 3.65
C LEU A 193 -3.95 10.31 3.04
N ARG A 194 -4.84 11.30 2.95
CA ARG A 194 -4.50 12.64 2.49
C ARG A 194 -3.50 13.25 3.48
N GLN A 195 -2.36 13.74 3.00
CA GLN A 195 -1.31 14.30 3.84
C GLN A 195 -1.39 15.82 3.88
N GLU A 196 -0.73 16.42 4.87
CA GLU A 196 -0.67 17.87 5.03
C GLU A 196 0.05 18.56 3.87
N GLY A 197 -0.42 19.76 3.52
CA GLY A 197 0.15 20.58 2.44
C GLY A 197 -0.44 20.26 1.07
N GLY A 198 -1.51 19.48 1.03
CA GLY A 198 -2.22 19.09 -0.18
C GLY A 198 -3.26 20.09 -0.66
N LEU A 199 -3.85 19.78 -1.81
CA LEU A 199 -5.11 20.41 -2.22
C LEU A 199 -6.21 19.93 -1.25
N ARG A 200 -7.17 20.81 -0.95
CA ARG A 200 -8.34 20.50 -0.13
C ARG A 200 -8.01 19.99 1.27
N GLU A 201 -7.21 20.77 2.02
CA GLU A 201 -6.91 20.51 3.44
C GLU A 201 -8.18 20.38 4.31
N ASP A 202 -9.28 21.04 3.91
CA ASP A 202 -10.60 20.86 4.53
C ASP A 202 -11.03 19.39 4.54
N LEU A 203 -10.80 18.67 3.44
CA LEU A 203 -11.13 17.25 3.34
C LEU A 203 -10.21 16.40 4.20
N ARG A 204 -8.93 16.77 4.34
CA ARG A 204 -7.99 15.99 5.17
C ARG A 204 -8.48 15.92 6.60
N VAL A 205 -8.90 17.04 7.18
CA VAL A 205 -9.39 17.08 8.57
C VAL A 205 -10.61 16.18 8.77
N GLU A 206 -11.56 16.22 7.83
CA GLU A 206 -12.77 15.38 7.89
C GLU A 206 -12.45 13.90 7.65
N GLU A 207 -11.60 13.58 6.68
CA GLU A 207 -11.15 12.21 6.42
C GLU A 207 -10.41 11.64 7.64
N TRP A 208 -9.45 12.38 8.20
CA TRP A 208 -8.63 11.93 9.32
C TRP A 208 -9.43 11.72 10.59
N ARG A 209 -10.45 12.54 10.85
CA ARG A 209 -11.32 12.38 12.03
C ARG A 209 -11.94 10.99 12.12
N LEU A 210 -12.16 10.33 10.99
CA LEU A 210 -12.72 8.98 10.91
C LEU A 210 -11.66 7.93 10.59
N ASP A 211 -10.84 8.17 9.57
CA ASP A 211 -9.97 7.15 9.01
C ASP A 211 -8.79 6.85 9.95
N VAL A 212 -8.18 7.87 10.58
CA VAL A 212 -7.02 7.67 11.48
C VAL A 212 -7.35 6.77 12.68
N PRO A 213 -8.44 6.98 13.44
CA PRO A 213 -8.72 6.10 14.57
C PRO A 213 -9.32 4.73 14.17
N THR A 214 -9.56 4.48 12.88
CA THR A 214 -10.08 3.20 12.38
C THR A 214 -9.07 2.41 11.55
N ILE A 215 -7.84 2.93 11.36
CA ILE A 215 -6.80 2.28 10.54
C ILE A 215 -6.49 0.86 11.01
N GLY A 216 -6.63 0.57 12.31
CA GLY A 216 -6.36 -0.76 12.85
C GLY A 216 -7.13 -1.87 12.14
N HIS A 217 -8.32 -1.57 11.59
CA HIS A 217 -9.07 -2.56 10.82
C HIS A 217 -8.40 -2.95 9.49
N VAL A 218 -7.58 -2.07 8.91
CA VAL A 218 -6.80 -2.38 7.70
C VAL A 218 -5.73 -3.43 7.99
N TYR A 219 -5.13 -3.38 9.19
CA TYR A 219 -4.06 -4.28 9.62
C TYR A 219 -4.58 -5.55 10.29
N GLN A 220 -5.80 -5.50 10.85
CA GLN A 220 -6.39 -6.59 11.60
C GLN A 220 -6.43 -7.89 10.76
N ASP A 221 -5.93 -8.97 11.37
CA ASP A 221 -5.87 -10.31 10.76
C ASP A 221 -5.07 -10.38 9.44
N GLN A 222 -4.27 -9.35 9.13
CA GLN A 222 -3.45 -9.30 7.92
C GLN A 222 -1.99 -9.66 8.22
N SER A 223 -1.31 -10.23 7.22
CA SER A 223 0.15 -10.18 7.15
C SER A 223 0.58 -8.77 6.76
N VAL A 224 1.47 -8.14 7.54
CA VAL A 224 1.90 -6.76 7.38
C VAL A 224 3.33 -6.72 6.85
N VAL A 225 3.56 -5.93 5.81
CA VAL A 225 4.91 -5.70 5.30
C VAL A 225 5.56 -4.58 6.11
N CYS A 226 6.71 -4.83 6.74
CA CYS A 226 7.31 -3.95 7.73
C CYS A 226 8.68 -3.45 7.28
N TYR A 227 8.82 -2.15 7.06
CA TYR A 227 10.11 -1.48 6.89
C TYR A 227 10.64 -0.98 8.25
N LEU A 228 11.52 -1.75 8.89
CA LEU A 228 11.95 -1.46 10.27
C LEU A 228 12.95 -0.29 10.38
N SER A 229 13.68 0.03 9.31
CA SER A 229 14.65 1.15 9.30
C SER A 229 14.08 2.45 8.73
N GLY A 230 12.96 2.38 8.01
CA GLY A 230 12.34 3.51 7.33
C GLY A 230 11.72 3.08 6.01
N LEU A 231 10.63 3.73 5.59
CA LEU A 231 9.88 3.33 4.39
C LEU A 231 10.78 3.27 3.15
N GLY A 232 10.86 2.10 2.51
CA GLY A 232 11.67 1.90 1.30
C GLY A 232 13.19 1.87 1.51
N GLN A 233 13.66 1.94 2.76
CA GLN A 233 15.07 1.82 3.09
C GLN A 233 15.46 0.35 3.32
N PRO A 234 16.71 -0.03 2.99
CA PRO A 234 17.25 -1.32 3.39
C PRO A 234 17.21 -1.50 4.91
N LEU A 235 16.94 -2.72 5.36
CA LEU A 235 17.02 -3.08 6.76
C LEU A 235 18.48 -2.98 7.22
N THR A 236 18.74 -1.98 8.03
CA THR A 236 20.03 -1.73 8.67
C THR A 236 19.84 -1.66 10.18
N LEU A 237 20.92 -1.97 10.91
CA LEU A 237 20.91 -2.03 12.36
C LEU A 237 22.14 -1.30 12.91
N ASN A 238 21.93 -0.09 13.40
CA ASN A 238 22.96 0.71 14.06
C ASN A 238 22.71 0.77 15.57
N GLU A 239 23.74 1.13 16.33
CA GLU A 239 23.64 1.26 17.77
C GLU A 239 22.64 2.36 18.14
N GLY A 240 21.70 2.06 19.05
CA GLY A 240 20.63 2.97 19.46
C GLY A 240 19.38 2.97 18.57
N ASP A 241 19.38 2.28 17.43
CA ASP A 241 18.20 2.23 16.55
C ASP A 241 17.01 1.53 17.23
N LEU A 242 17.26 0.50 18.03
CA LEU A 242 16.21 -0.25 18.74
C LEU A 242 15.57 0.57 19.87
N GLU A 243 16.36 1.43 20.51
CA GLU A 243 16.00 2.27 21.64
C GLU A 243 15.45 3.63 21.21
N SER A 244 15.63 4.03 19.95
CA SER A 244 15.05 5.26 19.42
C SER A 244 13.54 5.28 19.54
N ASP A 245 12.95 6.43 19.91
CA ASP A 245 11.48 6.62 19.91
C ASP A 245 10.86 6.47 18.52
N ARG A 246 11.70 6.51 17.47
CA ARG A 246 11.32 6.32 16.08
C ARG A 246 11.36 4.85 15.64
N SER A 247 11.99 4.01 16.45
CA SER A 247 12.02 2.57 16.27
C SER A 247 10.62 2.03 16.08
N TRP A 248 10.47 1.19 15.07
CA TRP A 248 9.21 0.49 14.83
C TRP A 248 8.72 -0.24 16.09
N PHE A 249 9.64 -0.80 16.89
CA PHE A 249 9.36 -1.57 18.10
C PHE A 249 8.88 -0.77 19.31
N ARG A 250 9.04 0.57 19.32
CA ARG A 250 8.73 1.42 20.49
C ARG A 250 7.54 2.35 20.29
N ARG A 251 6.98 2.40 19.08
CA ARG A 251 5.93 3.36 18.76
C ARG A 251 4.56 2.86 19.20
N ALA A 252 3.88 3.66 20.03
CA ALA A 252 2.48 3.40 20.41
C ALA A 252 1.54 3.36 19.19
N TRP A 253 1.85 4.12 18.14
CA TRP A 253 1.11 4.07 16.87
C TRP A 253 1.16 2.68 16.21
N THR A 254 2.30 1.99 16.32
CA THR A 254 2.49 0.65 15.76
C THR A 254 1.54 -0.38 16.36
N LEU A 255 0.94 -0.13 17.53
CA LEU A 255 -0.09 -1.01 18.11
C LEU A 255 -1.28 -1.24 17.17
N GLN A 256 -1.60 -0.25 16.33
CA GLN A 256 -2.65 -0.38 15.33
C GLN A 256 -2.19 -1.11 14.07
N GLU A 257 -0.89 -1.35 13.92
CA GLU A 257 -0.25 -1.82 12.68
C GLU A 257 0.37 -3.23 12.79
N ILE A 258 0.14 -3.93 13.89
CA ILE A 258 0.80 -5.21 14.22
C ILE A 258 0.40 -6.32 13.23
N GLY A 259 -0.89 -6.38 12.89
CA GLY A 259 -1.50 -7.49 12.16
C GLY A 259 -1.26 -8.87 12.79
N GLN A 260 -1.46 -9.93 12.00
CA GLN A 260 -1.33 -11.32 12.43
C GLN A 260 0.07 -11.90 12.16
N ARG A 261 0.69 -11.48 11.06
CA ARG A 261 2.02 -11.94 10.61
C ARG A 261 2.81 -10.77 10.06
N ARG A 262 4.13 -10.91 9.96
CA ARG A 262 5.00 -9.84 9.50
C ARG A 262 5.95 -10.35 8.44
N VAL A 263 6.04 -9.61 7.33
CA VAL A 263 7.05 -9.80 6.31
C VAL A 263 7.98 -8.60 6.41
N ILE A 264 9.27 -8.84 6.66
CA ILE A 264 10.22 -7.73 6.77
C ILE A 264 10.67 -7.32 5.38
N ALA A 265 10.49 -6.04 5.07
CA ALA A 265 10.89 -5.44 3.81
C ALA A 265 12.24 -4.72 3.92
N GLY A 266 12.82 -4.40 2.77
CA GLY A 266 14.19 -3.90 2.68
C GLY A 266 15.23 -4.97 3.07
N ASP A 267 14.85 -6.25 3.06
CA ASP A 267 15.77 -7.34 3.35
C ASP A 267 16.85 -7.44 2.26
N THR A 268 18.08 -7.66 2.68
CA THR A 268 19.24 -7.75 1.79
C THR A 268 20.08 -8.94 2.21
N LEU A 269 20.76 -9.59 1.26
CA LEU A 269 21.51 -10.84 1.51
C LEU A 269 22.53 -10.76 2.64
N ASP A 270 23.13 -9.59 2.85
CA ASP A 270 24.11 -9.32 3.92
C ASP A 270 23.48 -8.62 5.14
N GLY A 271 22.14 -8.58 5.20
CA GLY A 271 21.36 -7.84 6.17
C GLY A 271 21.19 -8.56 7.51
N PRO A 272 20.62 -7.86 8.52
CA PRO A 272 20.47 -8.40 9.88
C PRO A 272 19.67 -9.70 9.98
N LEU A 273 18.75 -9.96 9.05
CA LEU A 273 17.92 -11.17 9.03
C LEU A 273 18.70 -12.44 8.66
N HIS A 274 19.78 -12.30 7.88
CA HIS A 274 20.62 -13.41 7.46
C HIS A 274 21.90 -13.56 8.30
N ALA A 275 22.02 -12.80 9.40
CA ALA A 275 23.16 -12.90 10.29
C ALA A 275 23.31 -14.33 10.86
N GLU A 276 24.52 -14.88 10.77
CA GLU A 276 24.81 -16.22 11.30
C GLU A 276 24.60 -16.25 12.83
N CYS A 277 23.83 -17.23 13.29
CA CYS A 277 23.69 -17.58 14.69
C CYS A 277 24.52 -18.85 14.97
N LYS A 278 25.56 -18.74 15.79
CA LYS A 278 26.44 -19.85 16.18
C LYS A 278 26.26 -20.14 17.65
N ASP A 279 26.05 -21.41 18.01
CA ASP A 279 25.85 -21.84 19.39
C ASP A 279 24.76 -21.05 20.16
N ARG A 280 23.71 -20.60 19.42
CA ARG A 280 22.60 -19.76 19.91
C ARG A 280 22.97 -18.30 20.23
N GLU A 281 24.12 -17.84 19.77
CA GLU A 281 24.55 -16.45 19.91
C GLU A 281 24.80 -15.83 18.54
N TYR A 282 24.35 -14.59 18.37
CA TYR A 282 24.72 -13.77 17.21
C TYR A 282 26.06 -13.11 17.46
N ALA A 283 26.71 -12.71 16.36
CA ALA A 283 28.03 -12.07 16.41
C ALA A 283 28.09 -10.78 17.28
N THR A 284 26.96 -10.12 17.50
CA THR A 284 26.86 -8.92 18.34
C THR A 284 25.66 -8.98 19.27
N GLU A 285 25.77 -8.34 20.43
CA GLU A 285 24.65 -8.17 21.36
C GLU A 285 23.47 -7.42 20.71
N LEU A 286 23.77 -6.45 19.84
CA LEU A 286 22.76 -5.70 19.09
C LEU A 286 21.93 -6.61 18.18
N LEU A 287 22.56 -7.54 17.45
CA LEU A 287 21.85 -8.54 16.64
C LEU A 287 21.01 -9.48 17.50
N THR A 288 21.54 -9.93 18.64
CA THR A 288 20.78 -10.75 19.60
C THR A 288 19.53 -10.03 20.10
N ARG A 289 19.66 -8.75 20.48
CA ARG A 289 18.51 -7.93 20.91
C ARG A 289 17.49 -7.71 19.79
N PHE A 290 17.96 -7.48 18.56
CA PHE A 290 17.09 -7.34 17.39
C PHE A 290 16.26 -8.61 17.13
N HIS A 291 16.90 -9.77 17.04
CA HIS A 291 16.22 -11.04 16.79
C HIS A 291 15.26 -11.43 17.92
N LYS A 292 15.64 -11.20 19.18
CA LYS A 292 14.73 -11.35 20.32
C LYS A 292 13.50 -10.47 20.17
N LYS A 293 13.65 -9.17 19.91
CA LYS A 293 12.51 -8.26 19.73
C LYS A 293 11.61 -8.71 18.57
N LEU A 294 12.19 -9.14 17.45
CA LEU A 294 11.42 -9.64 16.31
C LEU A 294 10.59 -10.88 16.66
N GLN A 295 11.16 -11.83 17.40
CA GLN A 295 10.45 -13.01 17.90
C GLN A 295 9.34 -12.64 18.89
N HIS A 296 9.63 -11.80 19.88
CA HIS A 296 8.65 -11.36 20.88
C HIS A 296 7.45 -10.65 20.25
N THR A 297 7.64 -9.97 19.12
CA THR A 297 6.53 -9.30 18.45
C THR A 297 5.47 -10.23 17.83
N HIS A 298 5.73 -11.55 17.83
CA HIS A 298 4.77 -12.58 17.47
C HIS A 298 3.99 -13.12 18.69
N ASP A 299 4.34 -12.68 19.90
CA ASP A 299 3.72 -13.09 21.15
C ASP A 299 2.75 -12.02 21.67
N TRP A 300 1.64 -12.44 22.27
CA TRP A 300 0.63 -11.53 22.85
C TRP A 300 1.18 -10.76 24.05
N ASP A 301 2.24 -11.27 24.70
CA ASP A 301 2.91 -10.62 25.84
C ASP A 301 3.62 -9.31 25.46
N TRP A 302 4.04 -9.15 24.20
CA TRP A 302 4.65 -7.90 23.72
C TRP A 302 3.67 -6.72 23.72
N LEU A 303 2.37 -6.97 23.51
CA LEU A 303 1.33 -5.94 23.65
C LEU A 303 1.28 -5.42 25.09
N HIS A 304 1.50 -6.27 26.10
CA HIS A 304 1.52 -5.86 27.49
C HIS A 304 2.74 -4.98 27.79
N GLU A 305 3.92 -5.27 27.25
CA GLU A 305 5.13 -4.46 27.45
C GLU A 305 5.01 -3.05 26.83
N ILE A 306 4.43 -2.93 25.63
CA ILE A 306 4.20 -1.60 25.02
C ILE A 306 3.16 -0.80 25.81
N LEU A 307 2.09 -1.45 26.27
CA LEU A 307 1.05 -0.78 27.06
C LEU A 307 1.53 -0.42 28.47
N ALA A 308 2.53 -1.13 28.99
CA ALA A 308 3.09 -0.95 30.33
C ALA A 308 4.27 0.03 30.40
N GLY A 309 4.55 0.79 29.34
CA GLY A 309 5.72 1.68 29.20
C GLY A 309 6.31 2.22 30.51
N ASP A 310 7.60 1.95 30.71
CA ASP A 310 8.47 2.37 31.83
C ASP A 310 8.18 1.75 33.20
N ALA A 311 8.26 0.43 33.31
CA ALA A 311 8.68 -0.22 34.55
C ALA A 311 9.91 -1.10 34.27
N ASP A 312 11.07 -0.62 34.72
CA ASP A 312 12.26 -1.45 34.93
C ASP A 312 11.87 -2.62 35.85
N SER A 313 11.77 -3.81 35.28
CA SER A 313 11.75 -5.04 36.07
C SER A 313 12.45 -6.13 35.28
N GLY A 314 13.75 -6.28 35.55
CA GLY A 314 14.45 -7.50 35.21
C GLY A 314 13.74 -8.70 35.82
N VAL A 315 13.41 -9.68 34.98
CA VAL A 315 13.15 -11.06 35.39
C VAL A 315 13.66 -11.98 34.27
N ASP A 316 14.43 -12.98 34.70
CA ASP A 316 15.06 -14.04 33.94
C ASP A 316 14.10 -14.98 33.18
N GLU A 317 14.65 -15.57 32.11
CA GLU A 317 14.30 -16.77 31.32
C GLU A 317 12.84 -17.27 31.23
N PRO A 318 12.48 -17.74 30.01
CA PRO A 318 12.23 -19.17 29.92
C PRO A 318 13.04 -19.90 28.85
N SER A 319 13.42 -21.10 29.26
CA SER A 319 13.98 -22.24 28.55
C SER A 319 13.48 -22.45 27.11
N GLY A 320 14.46 -22.42 26.19
CA GLY A 320 14.68 -23.37 25.11
C GLY A 320 13.57 -23.64 24.09
N GLN A 321 13.70 -23.09 22.88
CA GLN A 321 13.35 -23.77 21.63
C GLN A 321 13.94 -23.09 20.38
N ASP A 322 14.00 -23.89 19.31
CA ASP A 322 14.77 -23.82 18.05
C ASP A 322 15.11 -22.45 17.41
N CYS A 323 16.39 -22.29 17.08
CA CYS A 323 16.89 -21.40 16.03
C CYS A 323 16.80 -22.12 14.67
N GLY A 324 15.59 -22.37 14.19
CA GLY A 324 15.35 -22.87 12.84
C GLY A 324 14.82 -21.76 11.93
N PRO A 325 15.04 -21.82 10.60
CA PRO A 325 14.32 -20.96 9.67
C PRO A 325 12.86 -21.43 9.64
N GLY A 326 12.05 -20.89 10.55
CA GLY A 326 10.61 -21.01 10.46
C GLY A 326 10.18 -20.30 9.19
N TYR A 327 9.56 -21.04 8.27
CA TYR A 327 8.97 -20.50 7.05
C TYR A 327 8.17 -19.21 7.38
N LEU A 328 8.67 -18.10 6.84
CA LEU A 328 8.21 -16.72 7.01
C LEU A 328 6.83 -16.49 6.38
#